data_AF-A0A9D6T9Y5-F1
#
_entry.id   AF-A0A9D6T9Y5-F1
#
_cell.length_a   1.000
_cell.length_b   1.000
_cell.length_c   1.000
_cell.angle_alpha   90.00
_cell.angle_beta   90.00
_cell.angle_gamma   90.00
#
_symmetry.space_group_name_H-M   'P 1'
#
loop_
_entity.id
_entity.type
_entity.pdbx_description
1 polymer ?
#
loop_
_entity_poly.entity_id
_entity_poly.type
_entity_poly.pdbx_seq_one_letter_code
_entity_poly.pdbx_strand_id
1 'polypeptide(L)'
;MTAWQRQVLWQIYLLVICLLSLTTMGIAGSAALIGSLRFHYPKLMLSTAQWEQAESFEHYRVQHRSAQSTGEDRGRLRTEWEDYRRRVIGSERQSGVRLLLQGAAVMVAAFAVFLPHWWLTRRLIRPAT
;
A
#
# COMPACT_ATOMS: atom_id res chain seq x y z
N MET A 1 11.86 -10.38 -43.70
CA MET A 1 11.09 -9.25 -43.14
C MET A 1 11.50 -7.97 -43.86
N THR A 2 10.53 -7.23 -44.39
CA THR A 2 10.79 -5.92 -45.03
C THR A 2 11.12 -4.86 -43.97
N ALA A 3 11.82 -3.78 -44.36
CA ALA A 3 12.16 -2.68 -43.44
C ALA A 3 10.91 -2.08 -42.76
N TRP A 4 9.81 -2.02 -43.51
CA TRP A 4 8.51 -1.55 -43.04
C TRP A 4 7.92 -2.44 -41.93
N GLN A 5 7.95 -3.77 -42.10
CA GLN A 5 7.50 -4.72 -41.07
C GLN A 5 8.27 -4.57 -39.76
N ARG A 6 9.59 -4.36 -39.84
CA ARG A 6 10.43 -4.17 -38.65
C ARG A 6 10.06 -2.90 -37.89
N GLN A 7 9.75 -1.82 -38.61
CA GLN A 7 9.40 -0.52 -38.01
C GLN A 7 8.03 -0.57 -37.31
N VAL A 8 7.03 -1.20 -37.93
CA VAL A 8 5.71 -1.43 -37.31
C VAL A 8 5.85 -2.29 -36.05
N LEU A 9 6.66 -3.35 -36.09
CA LEU A 9 6.89 -4.21 -34.93
C LEU A 9 7.48 -3.43 -33.73
N TRP A 10 8.42 -2.54 -34.01
CA TRP A 10 9.02 -1.67 -32.99
C TRP A 10 8.02 -0.68 -32.38
N GLN A 11 7.13 -0.09 -33.18
CA GLN A 11 6.10 0.80 -32.66
C GLN A 11 5.12 0.07 -31.73
N ILE A 12 4.68 -1.13 -32.12
CA ILE A 12 3.80 -1.96 -31.29
C ILE A 12 4.50 -2.32 -29.98
N TYR A 13 5.77 -2.75 -30.05
CA TYR A 13 6.55 -3.10 -28.86
C TYR A 13 6.64 -1.93 -27.86
N LEU A 14 6.97 -0.73 -28.34
CA LEU A 14 7.06 0.46 -27.48
C LEU A 14 5.71 0.83 -26.85
N LEU A 15 4.62 0.75 -27.62
CA LEU A 15 3.27 1.01 -27.12
C LEU A 15 2.85 0.01 -26.04
N VAL A 16 3.15 -1.28 -26.23
CA VAL A 16 2.85 -2.34 -25.25
C VAL A 16 3.60 -2.09 -23.95
N ILE A 17 4.89 -1.72 -23.99
CA ILE A 17 5.66 -1.41 -22.78
C ILE A 17 5.12 -0.16 -22.08
N CYS A 18 4.76 0.87 -22.82
CA CYS A 18 4.12 2.06 -22.26
C CYS A 18 2.81 1.70 -21.55
N LEU A 19 1.98 0.85 -22.15
CA LEU A 19 0.72 0.39 -21.57
C LEU A 19 0.95 -0.44 -20.29
N LEU A 20 1.89 -1.38 -20.31
CA LEU A 20 2.26 -2.20 -19.14
C LEU A 20 2.83 -1.35 -18.00
N SER A 21 3.63 -0.33 -18.33
CA SER A 21 4.17 0.59 -17.33
C SER A 21 3.06 1.44 -16.70
N LEU A 22 2.08 1.88 -17.49
CA LEU A 22 0.92 2.61 -16.98
C LEU A 22 0.02 1.75 -16.08
N THR A 23 -0.25 0.50 -16.46
CA THR A 23 -1.07 -0.39 -15.63
C THR A 23 -0.38 -0.75 -14.31
N THR A 24 0.93 -1.03 -14.35
CA THR A 24 1.72 -1.27 -13.13
C THR A 24 1.77 -0.04 -12.22
N MET A 25 1.91 1.16 -12.77
CA MET A 25 1.78 2.41 -12.01
C MET A 25 0.39 2.58 -11.38
N GLY A 26 -0.68 2.25 -12.11
CA GLY A 26 -2.04 2.31 -11.59
C GLY A 26 -2.23 1.41 -10.37
N ILE A 27 -1.79 0.15 -10.47
CA ILE A 27 -1.86 -0.82 -9.37
C ILE A 27 -1.02 -0.35 -8.17
N ALA A 28 0.20 0.11 -8.41
CA ALA A 28 1.08 0.64 -7.37
C ALA A 28 0.49 1.88 -6.68
N GLY A 29 -0.14 2.77 -7.45
CA GLY A 29 -0.86 3.93 -6.93
C GLY A 29 -2.05 3.56 -6.05
N SER A 30 -2.85 2.56 -6.44
CA SER A 30 -3.92 2.03 -5.59
C SER A 30 -3.39 1.42 -4.29
N ALA A 31 -2.29 0.67 -4.34
CA ALA A 31 -1.64 0.13 -3.14
C ALA A 31 -1.12 1.23 -2.20
N ALA A 32 -0.52 2.29 -2.76
CA ALA A 32 -0.07 3.46 -2.00
C ALA A 32 -1.24 4.19 -1.33
N LEU A 33 -2.39 4.36 -2.02
CA LEU A 33 -3.60 4.93 -1.43
C LEU A 33 -4.11 4.09 -0.25
N ILE A 34 -4.16 2.77 -0.38
CA ILE A 34 -4.53 1.85 0.71
C ILE A 34 -3.55 1.98 1.88
N GLY A 35 -2.24 2.07 1.59
CA GLY A 35 -1.21 2.31 2.60
C GLY A 35 -1.40 3.63 3.35
N SER A 36 -1.76 4.71 2.65
CA SER A 36 -2.07 6.02 3.24
C SER A 36 -3.30 5.95 4.15
N LEU A 37 -4.36 5.28 3.71
CA LEU A 37 -5.56 5.08 4.52
C LEU A 37 -5.28 4.28 5.80
N ARG A 38 -4.45 3.22 5.72
CA ARG A 38 -4.00 2.46 6.91
C ARG A 38 -3.19 3.31 7.89
N PHE A 39 -2.37 4.23 7.38
CA PHE A 39 -1.53 5.08 8.21
C PHE A 39 -2.35 6.15 8.96
N HIS A 40 -3.22 6.87 8.23
CA HIS A 40 -3.99 7.98 8.79
C HIS A 40 -5.27 7.53 9.50
N TYR A 41 -5.93 6.48 9.01
CA TYR A 41 -7.23 6.01 9.48
C TYR A 41 -7.23 4.51 9.80
N PRO A 42 -6.42 4.05 10.79
CA PRO A 42 -6.38 2.64 11.18
C PRO A 42 -7.73 2.11 11.66
N LYS A 43 -8.63 2.99 12.13
CA LYS A 43 -10.02 2.65 12.50
C LYS A 43 -10.82 2.03 11.35
N LEU A 44 -10.54 2.41 10.10
CA LEU A 44 -11.25 1.85 8.93
C LEU A 44 -10.70 0.48 8.50
N MET A 45 -9.53 0.10 9.02
CA MET A 45 -8.79 -1.09 8.60
C MET A 45 -8.82 -2.19 9.67
N LEU A 46 -9.02 -1.81 10.92
CA LEU A 46 -9.26 -2.73 12.03
C LEU A 46 -10.73 -3.16 12.06
N SER A 47 -10.97 -4.40 12.51
CA SER A 47 -12.34 -4.83 12.82
C SER A 47 -12.92 -4.00 13.97
N THR A 48 -14.24 -3.86 14.02
CA THR A 48 -14.94 -3.13 15.10
C THR A 48 -14.53 -3.62 16.49
N ALA A 49 -14.43 -4.94 16.68
CA ALA A 49 -13.98 -5.53 17.95
C ALA A 49 -12.54 -5.16 18.33
N GLN A 50 -11.60 -5.18 17.37
CA GLN A 50 -10.20 -4.81 17.63
C GLN A 50 -10.05 -3.32 17.92
N TRP A 51 -10.82 -2.48 17.23
CA TRP A 51 -10.84 -1.04 17.48
C TRP A 51 -11.40 -0.72 18.87
N GLU A 52 -12.54 -1.31 19.26
CA GLU A 52 -13.15 -1.08 20.58
C GLU A 52 -12.23 -1.50 21.74
N GLN A 53 -11.54 -2.64 21.60
CA GLN A 53 -10.53 -3.09 22.58
C GLN A 53 -9.31 -2.15 22.64
N ALA A 54 -8.86 -1.63 21.50
CA ALA A 54 -7.70 -0.73 21.44
C ALA A 54 -8.06 0.72 21.85
N GLU A 55 -9.32 1.13 21.71
CA GLU A 55 -9.83 2.46 22.05
C GLU A 55 -10.13 2.57 23.56
N SER A 56 -10.74 1.55 24.16
CA SER A 56 -11.18 1.60 25.55
C SER A 56 -10.59 0.48 26.41
N PHE A 57 -9.91 0.89 27.49
CA PHE A 57 -9.41 -0.03 28.52
C PHE A 57 -10.55 -0.84 29.15
N GLU A 58 -11.74 -0.25 29.22
CA GLU A 58 -12.91 -0.89 29.82
C GLU A 58 -13.42 -2.07 28.98
N HIS A 59 -13.46 -1.92 27.65
CA HIS A 59 -13.80 -3.03 26.73
C HIS A 59 -12.74 -4.11 26.76
N TYR A 60 -11.45 -3.73 26.73
CA TYR A 60 -10.35 -4.68 26.87
C TYR A 60 -10.47 -5.51 28.16
N ARG A 61 -10.74 -4.82 29.28
CA ARG A 61 -10.90 -5.44 30.60
C ARG A 61 -12.11 -6.37 30.67
N VAL A 62 -13.28 -5.96 30.17
CA VAL A 62 -14.50 -6.79 30.20
C VAL A 62 -14.28 -8.09 29.42
N GLN A 63 -13.57 -8.03 28.30
CA GLN A 63 -13.33 -9.18 27.44
C GLN A 63 -12.24 -10.13 27.97
N HIS A 64 -11.28 -9.63 28.77
CA HIS A 64 -10.24 -10.44 29.41
C HIS A 64 -10.62 -10.91 30.82
N ARG A 65 -11.58 -10.25 31.48
CA ARG A 65 -12.12 -10.68 32.80
C ARG A 65 -12.80 -12.04 32.79
N SER A 66 -13.36 -12.45 31.65
CA SER A 66 -13.93 -13.80 31.51
C SER A 66 -12.86 -14.89 31.44
N ALA A 67 -11.59 -14.53 31.16
CA ALA A 67 -10.47 -15.45 31.05
C ALA A 67 -9.60 -15.51 32.32
N GLN A 68 -9.56 -14.45 33.14
CA GLN A 68 -8.78 -14.40 34.38
C GLN A 68 -9.69 -14.17 35.59
N SER A 69 -9.98 -15.27 36.30
CA SER A 69 -10.54 -15.21 37.64
C SER A 69 -9.50 -14.65 38.61
N THR A 70 -9.97 -13.86 39.57
CA THR A 70 -9.27 -13.41 40.79
C THR A 70 -8.24 -12.28 40.65
N GLY A 71 -8.61 -11.11 41.16
CA GLY A 71 -7.72 -10.24 41.95
C GLY A 71 -6.52 -9.57 41.26
N GLU A 72 -6.42 -9.58 39.92
CA GLU A 72 -5.29 -8.94 39.26
C GLU A 72 -5.25 -7.41 39.45
N ASP A 73 -4.04 -6.93 39.75
CA ASP A 73 -3.72 -5.54 40.02
C ASP A 73 -4.03 -4.69 38.77
N ARG A 74 -4.96 -3.72 38.90
CA ARG A 74 -5.46 -2.89 37.79
C ARG A 74 -4.32 -2.22 37.00
N GLY A 75 -3.18 -1.99 37.65
CA GLY A 75 -1.96 -1.48 37.03
C GLY A 75 -1.40 -2.42 35.95
N ARG A 76 -1.33 -3.73 36.21
CA ARG A 76 -0.79 -4.72 35.27
C ARG A 76 -1.63 -4.85 34.01
N LEU A 77 -2.96 -4.97 34.18
CA LEU A 77 -3.91 -5.03 33.06
C LEU A 77 -3.83 -3.76 32.19
N ARG A 78 -3.59 -2.59 32.81
CA ARG A 78 -3.44 -1.34 32.07
C ARG A 78 -2.17 -1.32 31.24
N THR A 79 -1.06 -1.83 31.77
CA THR A 79 0.18 -1.97 31.00
C THR A 79 0.01 -2.94 29.83
N GLU A 80 -0.63 -4.09 30.05
CA GLU A 80 -0.93 -5.06 29.00
C GLU A 80 -1.83 -4.49 27.90
N TRP A 81 -2.84 -3.70 28.28
CA TRP A 81 -3.69 -2.96 27.34
C TRP A 81 -2.90 -1.92 26.53
N GLU A 82 -2.03 -1.14 27.17
CA GLU A 82 -1.20 -0.15 26.47
C GLU A 82 -0.27 -0.84 25.46
N ASP A 83 0.30 -1.98 25.82
CA ASP A 83 1.13 -2.79 24.92
C ASP A 83 0.32 -3.41 23.78
N TYR A 84 -0.90 -3.88 24.06
CA TYR A 84 -1.82 -4.38 23.04
C TYR A 84 -2.21 -3.27 22.05
N ARG A 85 -2.63 -2.11 22.56
CA ARG A 85 -2.98 -0.94 21.78
C ARG A 85 -1.81 -0.48 20.90
N ARG A 86 -0.59 -0.40 21.47
CA ARG A 86 0.62 -0.07 20.70
C ARG A 86 0.91 -1.10 19.62
N ARG A 87 0.77 -2.39 19.92
CA ARG A 87 1.00 -3.46 18.94
C ARG A 87 0.00 -3.42 17.80
N VAL A 88 -1.30 -3.32 18.08
CA VAL A 88 -2.36 -3.33 17.06
C VAL A 88 -2.35 -2.07 16.20
N ILE A 89 -2.31 -0.88 16.80
CA ILE A 89 -2.28 0.38 16.04
C ILE A 89 -0.92 0.55 15.36
N GLY A 90 0.16 0.15 16.03
CA GLY A 90 1.52 0.21 15.51
C GLY A 90 1.71 -0.72 14.30
N SER A 91 1.20 -1.96 14.36
CA SER A 91 1.29 -2.90 13.24
C SER A 91 0.54 -2.41 12.01
N GLU A 92 -0.64 -1.81 12.18
CA GLU A 92 -1.39 -1.22 11.06
C GLU A 92 -0.65 -0.04 10.43
N ARG A 93 -0.09 0.85 11.25
CA ARG A 93 0.74 1.97 10.75
C ARG A 93 1.99 1.48 10.05
N GLN A 94 2.70 0.50 10.60
CA GLN A 94 3.90 -0.06 9.99
C GLN A 94 3.59 -0.78 8.67
N SER A 95 2.46 -1.50 8.62
CA SER A 95 1.93 -2.12 7.40
C SER A 95 1.59 -1.07 6.34
N GLY A 96 0.92 0.02 6.74
CA GLY A 96 0.63 1.16 5.88
C GLY A 96 1.89 1.83 5.31
N VAL A 97 2.90 2.10 6.15
CA VAL A 97 4.19 2.66 5.72
C VAL A 97 4.91 1.73 4.76
N ARG A 98 4.90 0.41 5.01
CA ARG A 98 5.53 -0.56 4.11
C ARG A 98 4.86 -0.57 2.74
N LEU A 99 3.54 -0.54 2.69
CA LEU A 99 2.77 -0.45 1.44
C LEU A 99 3.03 0.87 0.70
N LEU A 100 3.12 1.99 1.42
CA LEU A 100 3.49 3.29 0.84
C LEU A 100 4.88 3.27 0.21
N LEU A 101 5.88 2.76 0.94
CA LEU A 101 7.25 2.67 0.44
C LEU A 101 7.38 1.72 -0.74
N GLN A 102 6.72 0.55 -0.69
CA GLN A 102 6.68 -0.39 -1.81
C GLN A 102 6.00 0.20 -3.03
N GLY A 103 4.83 0.83 -2.86
CA GLY A 103 4.12 1.51 -3.94
C GLY A 103 4.95 2.63 -4.57
N ALA A 104 5.61 3.45 -3.74
CA ALA A 104 6.49 4.52 -4.21
C ALA A 104 7.70 3.97 -4.98
N ALA A 105 8.36 2.92 -4.48
CA ALA A 105 9.49 2.28 -5.16
C ALA A 105 9.09 1.71 -6.53
N VAL A 106 7.93 1.03 -6.60
CA VAL A 106 7.40 0.49 -7.86
C VAL A 106 7.02 1.62 -8.81
N MET A 107 6.42 2.71 -8.33
CA MET A 107 6.14 3.89 -9.17
C MET A 107 7.41 4.49 -9.75
N VAL A 108 8.46 4.67 -8.95
CA VAL A 108 9.75 5.21 -9.43
C VAL A 108 10.36 4.31 -10.50
N ALA A 109 10.37 2.99 -10.27
CA ALA A 109 10.88 2.02 -11.24
C ALA A 109 10.07 2.03 -12.54
N ALA A 110 8.74 2.01 -12.44
CA ALA A 110 7.87 2.06 -13.61
C ALA A 110 8.01 3.38 -14.38
N PHE A 111 8.20 4.51 -13.69
CA PHE A 111 8.45 5.80 -14.33
C PHE A 111 9.79 5.84 -15.07
N ALA A 112 10.83 5.26 -14.47
CA ALA A 112 12.15 5.17 -15.08
C ALA A 112 12.13 4.35 -16.38
N VAL A 113 11.27 3.34 -16.48
CA VAL A 113 11.05 2.57 -17.72
C VAL A 113 10.12 3.31 -18.68
N PHE A 114 9.04 3.92 -18.18
CA PHE A 114 8.03 4.59 -19.00
C PHE A 114 8.59 5.81 -19.74
N LEU A 115 9.34 6.68 -19.06
CA LEU A 115 9.86 7.92 -19.64
C LEU A 115 10.65 7.72 -20.95
N PRO A 116 11.68 6.85 -21.00
CA PRO A 116 12.43 6.63 -22.24
C PRO A 116 11.57 6.02 -23.35
N HIS A 117 10.71 5.05 -23.02
CA HIS A 117 9.83 4.39 -23.99
C HIS A 117 8.79 5.36 -24.56
N TRP A 118 8.20 6.20 -23.72
CA TRP A 118 7.27 7.24 -24.14
C TRP A 118 7.95 8.26 -25.06
N TRP A 119 9.16 8.71 -24.69
CA TRP A 119 9.92 9.66 -25.49
C TRP A 119 10.31 9.08 -26.86
N LEU A 120 10.78 7.83 -26.91
CA LEU A 120 11.05 7.09 -28.15
C LEU A 120 9.80 6.96 -29.02
N THR A 121 8.67 6.60 -28.41
CA THR A 121 7.37 6.48 -29.10
C THR A 121 6.98 7.82 -29.75
N ARG A 122 7.11 8.94 -29.01
CA ARG A 122 6.82 10.27 -29.56
C ARG A 122 7.74 10.68 -30.70
N ARG A 123 9.01 10.29 -30.67
CA ARG A 123 9.96 10.56 -31.75
C ARG A 123 9.68 9.73 -33.00
N LEU A 124 9.28 8.47 -32.85
CA LEU A 124 8.98 7.58 -33.97
C LEU A 124 7.63 7.86 -34.64
N ILE A 125 6.69 8.46 -33.90
CA ILE A 125 5.32 8.72 -34.37
C ILE A 125 5.14 10.15 -34.89
N ARG A 126 5.98 11.13 -34.51
CA ARG A 126 5.93 12.46 -35.16
C ARG A 126 6.56 12.38 -36.55
N PRO A 127 5.79 12.48 -37.65
CA PRO A 127 6.39 12.76 -38.95
C PRO A 127 7.05 14.13 -38.87
N ALA A 128 8.26 14.25 -39.40
CA ALA A 128 8.91 15.53 -39.62
C ALA A 128 7.94 16.40 -40.44
N THR A 129 7.37 17.43 -39.83
CA THR A 129 6.81 18.57 -40.56
C THR A 129 7.95 19.40 -41.11
#